data_AF-H1DEA1-F1
#
_entry.id   AF-H1DEA1-F1
#
_cell.length_a   1.000
_cell.length_b   1.000
_cell.length_c   1.000
_cell.angle_alpha   90.00
_cell.angle_beta   90.00
_cell.angle_gamma   90.00
#
_symmetry.space_group_name_H-M   'P 1'
#
loop_
_entity.id
_entity.type
_entity.pdbx_description
1 polymer ?
#
loop_
_entity_poly.entity_id
_entity_poly.type
_entity_poly.pdbx_seq_one_letter_code
_entity_poly.pdbx_strand_id
1 'polypeptide(L)'
;MARKRKENLSPTTESKDNLLIGQIYWKGCAYPVREIDTGKHLFKVSVESLLDELLINDMRNGIYEAMEACEEIDAYCTDEELRTLSDSELYKLYC
;
A
#
# COMPACT_ATOMS: atom_id res chain seq x y z
N MET A 1 16.23 -13.14 50.62
CA MET A 1 17.25 -13.25 49.55
C MET A 1 16.83 -12.36 48.39
N ALA A 2 17.77 -11.58 47.89
CA ALA A 2 17.59 -10.58 46.84
C ALA A 2 17.37 -11.19 45.45
N ARG A 3 16.65 -10.49 44.56
CA ARG A 3 17.29 -9.78 43.42
C ARG A 3 16.30 -8.97 42.55
N LYS A 4 16.61 -7.67 42.51
CA LYS A 4 16.60 -6.69 41.40
C LYS A 4 15.31 -6.37 40.63
N ARG A 5 14.96 -5.08 40.76
CA ARG A 5 14.35 -4.22 39.74
C ARG A 5 15.05 -4.37 38.38
N LYS A 6 14.27 -4.37 37.31
CA LYS A 6 14.54 -3.70 36.02
C LYS A 6 13.17 -3.17 35.56
N GLU A 7 12.91 -1.89 35.81
CA GLU A 7 13.10 -0.82 34.82
C GLU A 7 12.14 -0.97 33.65
N ASN A 8 11.03 -0.24 33.79
CA ASN A 8 10.30 0.53 32.78
C ASN A 8 10.73 0.28 31.33
N LEU A 9 9.82 -0.21 30.50
CA LEU A 9 9.84 0.14 29.08
C LEU A 9 8.42 0.11 28.50
N SER A 10 7.75 1.25 28.61
CA SER A 10 6.74 1.68 27.65
C SER A 10 6.86 3.20 27.53
N PRO A 11 6.67 3.83 26.38
CA PRO A 11 6.66 3.33 25.00
C PRO A 11 7.92 3.81 24.25
N THR A 12 8.52 2.98 23.41
CA THR A 12 9.49 3.49 22.41
C THR A 12 8.72 4.27 21.36
N THR A 13 8.51 5.56 21.61
CA THR A 13 8.37 6.55 20.55
C THR A 13 9.71 6.58 19.83
N GLU A 14 9.78 5.99 18.64
CA GLU A 14 10.36 6.55 17.41
C GLU A 14 10.79 5.44 16.44
N SER A 15 9.86 5.06 15.57
CA SER A 15 10.15 4.88 14.15
C SER A 15 8.87 5.30 13.44
N LYS A 16 8.81 6.56 13.01
CA LYS A 16 8.01 6.92 11.85
C LYS A 16 8.40 5.95 10.72
N ASP A 17 7.49 5.64 9.81
CA ASP A 17 7.80 5.08 8.48
C ASP A 17 7.99 3.56 8.32
N ASN A 18 7.36 2.70 9.15
CA ASN A 18 7.03 1.35 8.67
C ASN A 18 5.76 1.42 7.82
N LEU A 19 5.88 2.00 6.64
CA LEU A 19 4.85 1.98 5.62
C LEU A 19 4.44 0.52 5.36
N LEU A 20 3.23 0.12 5.75
CA LEU A 20 2.72 -1.22 5.50
C LEU A 20 2.36 -1.33 4.01
N ILE A 21 3.38 -1.63 3.20
CA ILE A 21 3.20 -2.01 1.80
C ILE A 21 2.74 -3.47 1.78
N GLY A 22 1.48 -3.66 1.41
CA GLY A 22 0.94 -4.93 0.98
C GLY A 22 1.33 -5.26 -0.45
N GLN A 23 0.75 -6.33 -0.97
CA GLN A 23 1.00 -6.79 -2.33
C GLN A 23 -0.25 -7.42 -2.91
N ILE A 24 -0.52 -7.13 -4.18
CA ILE A 24 -1.44 -7.93 -4.99
C ILE A 24 -0.64 -8.82 -5.94
N TYR A 25 -1.20 -9.94 -6.35
CA TYR A 25 -0.54 -10.87 -7.24
C TYR A 25 -1.25 -10.94 -8.58
N TRP A 26 -0.52 -10.70 -9.66
CA TRP A 26 -1.03 -10.87 -11.01
C TRP A 26 -0.05 -11.70 -11.85
N LYS A 27 -0.52 -12.82 -12.41
CA LYS A 27 0.28 -13.76 -13.22
C LYS A 27 1.64 -14.18 -12.61
N GLY A 28 1.71 -14.27 -11.29
CA GLY A 28 2.94 -14.63 -10.57
C GLY A 28 3.89 -13.46 -10.29
N CYS A 29 3.54 -12.25 -10.71
CA CYS A 29 4.20 -11.01 -10.33
C CYS A 29 3.51 -10.43 -9.08
N ALA A 30 4.31 -9.96 -8.13
CA ALA A 30 3.84 -9.27 -6.93
C ALA A 30 3.92 -7.76 -7.14
N TYR A 31 2.78 -7.08 -7.06
CA TYR A 31 2.69 -5.63 -7.24
C TYR A 31 2.57 -4.96 -5.87
N PRO A 32 3.51 -4.08 -5.50
CA PRO A 32 3.47 -3.40 -4.21
C PRO A 32 2.33 -2.40 -4.15
N VAL A 33 1.47 -2.54 -3.15
CA VAL A 33 0.35 -1.63 -2.89
C VAL A 33 0.33 -1.20 -1.44
N ARG A 34 -0.08 0.04 -1.19
CA ARG A 34 -0.41 0.53 0.14
C ARG A 34 -1.92 0.52 0.28
N GLU A 35 -2.39 -0.15 1.32
CA GLU A 35 -3.80 -0.06 1.70
C GLU A 35 -3.99 1.19 2.58
N ILE A 36 -4.98 2.02 2.22
CA ILE A 36 -5.26 3.28 2.87
C ILE A 36 -6.66 3.23 3.46
N ASP A 37 -6.75 3.36 4.78
CA ASP A 37 -8.01 3.41 5.51
C ASP A 37 -8.29 4.84 5.99
N THR A 38 -9.32 5.46 5.40
CA THR A 38 -9.78 6.81 5.80
C THR A 38 -10.90 6.77 6.84
N GLY A 39 -11.28 5.58 7.32
CA GLY A 39 -12.43 5.31 8.19
C GLY A 39 -13.78 5.34 7.46
N LYS A 40 -13.82 5.84 6.22
CA LYS A 40 -15.02 5.84 5.36
C LYS A 40 -14.84 4.95 4.13
N HIS A 41 -13.64 4.99 3.57
CA HIS A 41 -13.25 4.21 2.42
C HIS A 41 -11.89 3.57 2.68
N LEU A 42 -11.83 2.29 2.34
CA LEU A 42 -10.62 1.50 2.22
C LEU A 42 -10.29 1.44 0.72
N PHE A 43 -9.12 1.90 0.33
CA PHE A 43 -8.69 1.92 -1.07
C PHE A 43 -7.21 1.55 -1.16
N LYS A 44 -6.79 1.06 -2.32
CA LYS A 44 -5.39 0.62 -2.51
C LYS A 44 -4.68 1.50 -3.52
N VAL A 45 -3.44 1.85 -3.17
CA VAL A 45 -2.58 2.71 -3.98
C VAL A 45 -1.31 1.96 -4.34
N SER A 46 -1.03 1.79 -5.63
CA SER A 46 0.19 1.11 -6.08
C SER A 46 1.39 2.04 -6.14
N VAL A 47 2.59 1.49 -5.91
CA VAL A 47 3.89 2.18 -6.10
C VAL A 47 4.31 2.19 -7.57
N GLU A 48 3.86 1.18 -8.31
CA GLU A 48 4.13 1.00 -9.72
C GLU A 48 2.83 1.25 -10.45
N SER A 49 2.91 2.05 -11.51
CA SER A 49 1.73 2.24 -12.32
C SER A 49 1.35 0.88 -12.89
N LEU A 50 0.06 0.55 -12.84
CA LEU A 50 -0.46 -0.71 -13.39
C LEU A 50 -0.17 -0.90 -14.89
N LEU A 51 0.48 0.11 -15.51
CA LEU A 51 1.26 0.14 -16.75
C LEU A 51 2.36 -0.90 -16.92
N ASP A 52 2.47 -1.93 -16.07
CA ASP A 52 3.18 -3.12 -16.51
C ASP A 52 2.52 -3.60 -17.83
N GLU A 53 3.34 -3.78 -18.87
CA GLU A 53 2.85 -4.20 -20.19
C GLU A 53 1.93 -5.41 -20.06
N LEU A 54 2.18 -6.29 -19.09
CA LEU A 54 1.36 -7.47 -18.87
C LEU A 54 -0.07 -7.14 -18.42
N LEU A 55 -0.23 -6.38 -17.34
CA LEU A 55 -1.57 -6.11 -16.80
C LEU A 55 -2.39 -5.22 -17.76
N ILE A 56 -1.78 -4.19 -18.35
CA ILE A 56 -2.47 -3.35 -19.34
C ILE A 56 -2.80 -4.10 -20.62
N ASN A 57 -1.89 -4.92 -21.13
CA ASN A 57 -2.17 -5.69 -22.33
C ASN A 57 -3.32 -6.67 -22.06
N ASP A 58 -3.33 -7.32 -20.91
CA ASP A 58 -4.41 -8.23 -20.52
C ASP A 58 -5.76 -7.50 -20.37
N MET A 59 -5.78 -6.32 -19.75
CA MET A 59 -7.00 -5.48 -19.69
C MET A 59 -7.47 -5.06 -21.09
N ARG A 60 -6.54 -4.63 -21.97
CA ARG A 60 -6.86 -4.26 -23.35
C ARG A 60 -7.37 -5.44 -24.16
N ASN A 61 -6.91 -6.65 -23.84
CA ASN A 61 -7.39 -7.90 -24.42
C ASN A 61 -8.71 -8.39 -23.80
N GLY A 62 -9.26 -7.68 -22.81
CA GLY A 62 -10.53 -8.00 -22.17
C GLY A 62 -10.47 -9.20 -21.22
N ILE A 63 -9.30 -9.47 -20.63
CA ILE A 63 -9.17 -10.48 -19.58
C ILE A 63 -9.86 -9.95 -18.31
N TYR A 64 -10.92 -10.63 -17.89
CA TYR A 64 -11.76 -10.18 -16.77
C TYR A 64 -10.97 -10.08 -15.46
N GLU A 65 -10.13 -11.06 -15.17
CA GLU A 65 -9.33 -11.10 -13.95
C GLU A 65 -8.33 -9.94 -13.89
N ALA A 66 -7.86 -9.45 -15.05
CA ALA A 66 -6.96 -8.30 -15.13
C ALA A 66 -7.72 -7.00 -14.83
N MET A 67 -8.97 -6.92 -15.28
CA MET A 67 -9.86 -5.82 -14.95
C MET A 67 -10.21 -5.81 -13.47
N GLU A 68 -10.54 -6.97 -12.89
CA GLU A 68 -10.83 -7.11 -11.47
C GLU A 68 -9.62 -6.72 -10.59
N ALA A 69 -8.42 -7.22 -10.92
CA ALA A 69 -7.20 -6.84 -10.22
C ALA A 69 -6.85 -5.35 -10.35
N CYS A 70 -7.20 -4.73 -11.48
CA CYS A 70 -7.03 -3.30 -11.68
C CYS A 70 -8.08 -2.48 -10.94
N GLU A 71 -9.33 -2.92 -10.90
CA GLU A 71 -10.41 -2.28 -10.13
C GLU A 71 -10.12 -2.31 -8.62
N GLU A 72 -9.35 -3.30 -8.15
CA GLU A 72 -8.89 -3.37 -6.76
C GLU A 72 -7.86 -2.27 -6.42
N ILE A 73 -7.25 -1.62 -7.41
CA ILE A 73 -6.32 -0.50 -7.21
C ILE A 73 -6.99 0.80 -7.68
N ASP A 74 -7.33 1.64 -6.72
CA ASP A 74 -7.99 2.91 -6.97
C ASP A 74 -7.03 3.98 -7.52
N ALA A 75 -5.73 3.88 -7.19
CA ALA A 75 -4.76 4.92 -7.54
C ALA A 75 -3.32 4.41 -7.69
N TYR A 76 -2.47 5.27 -8.27
CA TYR A 76 -1.04 5.07 -8.42
C TYR A 76 -0.27 6.25 -7.84
N CYS A 77 0.81 5.97 -7.11
CA CYS A 77 1.75 6.94 -6.58
C CYS A 77 3.18 6.45 -6.76
N THR A 78 4.13 7.38 -6.74
CA THR A 78 5.54 7.01 -6.60
C THR A 78 5.85 6.51 -5.20
N ASP A 79 6.94 5.75 -5.09
CA ASP A 79 7.46 5.23 -3.82
C ASP A 79 7.80 6.35 -2.82
N GLU A 80 8.29 7.49 -3.34
CA GLU A 80 8.55 8.68 -2.53
C GLU A 80 7.25 9.31 -2.01
N GLU A 81 6.24 9.48 -2.86
CA GLU A 81 4.91 9.98 -2.45
C GLU A 81 4.29 9.08 -1.39
N LEU A 82 4.33 7.76 -1.56
CA LEU A 82 3.78 6.84 -0.58
C LEU A 82 4.49 6.89 0.77
N ARG A 83 5.81 7.13 0.80
CA ARG A 83 6.59 7.25 2.04
C ARG A 83 6.45 8.62 2.71
N THR A 84 6.29 9.68 1.93
CA THR A 84 6.32 11.06 2.44
C THR A 84 4.93 11.59 2.77
N LEU A 85 3.90 11.13 2.06
CA LEU A 85 2.53 11.60 2.22
C LEU A 85 1.75 10.73 3.22
N SER A 86 0.91 11.41 3.99
CA SER A 86 -0.09 10.76 4.85
C SER A 86 -1.26 10.19 4.05
N ASP A 87 -1.97 9.26 4.66
CA ASP A 87 -3.18 8.61 4.12
C ASP A 87 -4.22 9.64 3.64
N SER A 88 -4.40 10.73 4.39
CA SER A 88 -5.32 11.81 4.02
C SER A 88 -4.83 12.64 2.83
N GLU A 89 -3.53 12.78 2.64
CA GLU A 89 -2.96 13.52 1.50
C GLU A 89 -3.06 12.69 0.23
N LEU A 90 -2.74 11.40 0.32
CA LEU A 90 -2.93 10.44 -0.77
C LEU A 90 -4.40 10.37 -1.21
N TYR A 91 -5.34 10.29 -0.26
CA TYR A 91 -6.76 10.31 -0.60
C TYR A 91 -7.18 11.58 -1.36
N LYS A 92 -6.70 12.76 -0.97
CA LYS A 92 -7.06 14.02 -1.65
C LYS A 92 -6.45 14.18 -3.04
N LEU A 93 -5.33 13.51 -3.30
CA LEU A 93 -4.63 13.58 -4.58
C LEU A 93 -5.30 12.68 -5.63
N TYR A 94 -5.88 11.56 -5.20
CA TYR A 94 -6.31 10.50 -6.12
C TYR A 94 -7.79 10.08 -6.00
N CYS A 95 -8.57 10.67 -5.09
CA CYS A 95 -10.04 10.53 -4.99
C CYS A 95 -10.75 11.89 -5.05
#